data_AF-A0A9Q3KXG3-F1
#
_entry.id   AF-A0A9Q3KXG3-F1
#
_cell.length_a   1.000
_cell.length_b   1.000
_cell.length_c   1.000
_cell.angle_alpha   90.00
_cell.angle_beta   90.00
_cell.angle_gamma   90.00
#
_symmetry.space_group_name_H-M   'P 1'
#
loop_
_entity.id
_entity.type
_entity.pdbx_description
1 polymer ?
#
loop_
_entity_poly.entity_id
_entity_poly.type
_entity_poly.pdbx_seq_one_letter_code
_entity_poly.pdbx_strand_id
1 'polypeptide(L)'
;MECLCLVWALEKLHYYLDGKVFDVITDGNAVKSLLNMKTPNRHILRCQISIQEYRGNMTIIHKSGNIHKNADGLSRWAVANIPDNPAWVPQEEHHIEGICVTDIGTEFFNQVKESFNIDKNFHISSQLLMKDYKDPSLSSKLDEAWKKAYDEGRFHLLDGILSHGTKHTCVMALTDRALINTILHECHDSVAAEHLSDDRTLERVKTS
;
A
#
# COMPACT_ATOMS: atom_id res chain seq x y z
N MET A 1 13.78 -4.21 -4.57
CA MET A 1 14.55 -3.69 -5.71
C MET A 1 14.08 -4.31 -7.03
N GLU A 2 14.25 -5.62 -7.25
CA GLU A 2 13.96 -6.23 -8.56
C GLU A 2 12.49 -6.16 -9.01
N CYS A 3 11.55 -6.41 -8.09
CA CYS A 3 10.11 -6.32 -8.35
C CYS A 3 9.66 -4.91 -8.78
N LEU A 4 10.21 -3.89 -8.11
CA LEU A 4 9.91 -2.50 -8.39
C LEU A 4 10.53 -2.06 -9.74
N CYS A 5 11.74 -2.55 -10.04
CA CYS A 5 12.38 -2.33 -11.33
C CYS A 5 11.53 -2.90 -12.48
N LEU A 6 10.94 -4.08 -12.29
CA LEU A 6 10.01 -4.66 -13.26
C LEU A 6 8.77 -3.77 -13.46
N VAL A 7 8.10 -3.37 -12.36
CA VAL A 7 6.91 -2.50 -12.44
C VAL A 7 7.25 -1.21 -13.19
N TRP A 8 8.34 -0.54 -12.81
CA TRP A 8 8.79 0.68 -13.45
C TRP A 8 9.07 0.50 -14.95
N ALA A 9 9.74 -0.59 -15.33
CA ALA A 9 10.03 -0.88 -16.73
C ALA A 9 8.76 -1.11 -17.55
N LEU A 10 7.77 -1.81 -16.98
CA LEU A 10 6.49 -2.04 -17.62
C LEU A 10 5.69 -0.75 -17.80
N GLU A 11 5.65 0.11 -16.77
CA GLU A 11 4.99 1.43 -16.85
C GLU A 11 5.62 2.31 -17.94
N LYS A 12 6.96 2.37 -18.00
CA LYS A 12 7.66 3.16 -19.02
C LYS A 12 7.49 2.63 -20.44
N LEU A 13 7.31 1.32 -20.58
CA LEU A 13 7.16 0.66 -21.87
C LEU A 13 5.70 0.33 -22.21
N HIS A 14 4.72 0.78 -21.41
CA HIS A 14 3.30 0.45 -21.56
C HIS A 14 2.81 0.58 -23.00
N TYR A 15 3.05 1.73 -23.64
CA TYR A 15 2.64 1.99 -25.02
C TYR A 15 3.23 1.03 -26.07
N TYR A 16 4.35 0.37 -25.77
CA TYR A 16 4.98 -0.61 -26.66
C TYR A 16 4.56 -2.06 -26.34
N LEU A 17 4.20 -2.32 -25.09
CA LEU A 17 3.88 -3.64 -24.57
C LEU A 17 2.39 -3.95 -24.60
N ASP A 18 1.54 -2.92 -24.64
CA ASP A 18 0.09 -3.09 -24.68
C ASP A 18 -0.36 -3.94 -25.88
N GLY A 19 -1.17 -4.95 -25.60
CA GLY A 19 -1.64 -5.93 -26.58
C GLY A 19 -0.56 -6.84 -27.20
N LYS A 20 0.70 -6.78 -26.77
CA LYS A 20 1.80 -7.62 -27.30
C LYS A 20 2.14 -8.76 -26.35
N VAL A 21 2.56 -9.88 -26.93
CA VAL A 21 3.20 -10.98 -26.19
C VAL A 21 4.68 -10.71 -26.10
N PHE A 22 5.24 -10.72 -24.90
CA PHE A 22 6.65 -10.38 -24.67
C PHE A 22 7.26 -11.18 -23.52
N ASP A 23 8.60 -11.24 -23.54
CA ASP A 23 9.40 -11.93 -22.54
C ASP A 23 10.13 -10.94 -21.65
N VAL A 24 10.02 -11.12 -20.34
CA VAL A 24 10.80 -10.40 -19.33
C VAL A 24 11.96 -11.27 -18.91
N ILE A 25 13.18 -10.83 -19.20
CA ILE A 25 14.40 -11.54 -18.84
C ILE A 25 15.00 -10.92 -17.57
N THR A 26 15.17 -11.71 -16.52
CA THR A 26 15.68 -11.25 -15.22
C THR A 26 16.67 -12.25 -14.64
N ASP A 27 17.66 -11.79 -13.88
CA ASP A 27 18.56 -12.62 -13.07
C ASP A 27 18.02 -12.87 -11.65
N GLY A 28 16.86 -12.27 -11.34
CA GLY A 28 16.13 -12.42 -10.10
C GLY A 28 15.19 -13.62 -10.09
N ASN A 29 15.57 -14.72 -9.44
CA ASN A 29 14.69 -15.88 -9.26
C ASN A 29 13.39 -15.56 -8.49
N ALA A 30 13.43 -14.52 -7.65
CA ALA A 30 12.26 -14.04 -6.90
C ALA A 30 11.16 -13.51 -7.83
N VAL A 31 11.53 -12.84 -8.92
CA VAL A 31 10.59 -12.25 -9.90
C VAL A 31 9.87 -13.34 -10.70
N LYS A 32 10.54 -14.46 -10.98
CA LYS A 32 9.90 -15.63 -11.60
C LYS A 32 8.78 -16.22 -10.73
N SER A 33 8.96 -16.17 -9.41
CA SER A 33 7.99 -16.68 -8.45
C SER A 33 6.90 -15.66 -8.10
N LEU A 34 7.08 -14.40 -8.52
CA LEU A 34 6.21 -13.27 -8.18
C LEU A 34 4.74 -13.58 -8.44
N LEU A 35 4.39 -14.10 -9.62
CA LEU A 35 2.99 -14.33 -10.01
C LEU A 35 2.32 -15.55 -9.35
N ASN A 36 3.11 -16.43 -8.73
CA ASN A 36 2.67 -17.72 -8.17
C ASN A 36 2.87 -17.81 -6.65
N MET A 37 3.24 -16.71 -5.99
CA MET A 37 3.41 -16.66 -4.54
C MET A 37 2.05 -16.81 -3.84
N LYS A 38 1.93 -17.82 -2.97
CA LYS A 38 0.72 -18.10 -2.18
C LYS A 38 0.49 -17.11 -1.03
N THR A 39 1.55 -16.58 -0.46
CA THR A 39 1.50 -15.64 0.67
C THR A 39 2.40 -14.44 0.38
N PRO A 40 1.99 -13.54 -0.53
CA PRO A 40 2.75 -12.34 -0.83
C PRO A 40 2.70 -11.39 0.37
N ASN A 41 3.84 -10.78 0.70
CA ASN A 41 3.84 -9.64 1.63
C ASN A 41 3.24 -8.40 0.94
N ARG A 42 2.91 -7.33 1.69
CA ARG A 42 2.26 -6.12 1.17
C ARG A 42 2.96 -5.54 -0.08
N HIS A 43 4.29 -5.52 -0.13
CA HIS A 43 5.04 -4.96 -1.25
C HIS A 43 4.95 -5.84 -2.50
N ILE A 44 5.05 -7.16 -2.32
CA ILE A 44 4.92 -8.15 -3.39
C ILE A 44 3.49 -8.18 -3.93
N LEU A 45 2.49 -8.09 -3.06
CA LEU A 45 1.09 -8.02 -3.47
C LEU A 45 0.82 -6.79 -4.33
N ARG A 46 1.33 -5.62 -3.92
CA ARG A 46 1.23 -4.39 -4.73
C ARG A 46 1.88 -4.58 -6.11
N CYS A 47 3.09 -5.12 -6.17
CA CYS A 47 3.71 -5.42 -7.46
C CYS A 47 2.84 -6.37 -8.31
N GLN A 48 2.28 -7.44 -7.72
CA GLN A 48 1.46 -8.40 -8.44
C GLN A 48 0.23 -7.74 -9.08
N ILE A 49 -0.41 -6.82 -8.35
CA ILE A 49 -1.55 -6.05 -8.84
C ILE A 49 -1.11 -5.14 -9.98
N SER A 50 -0.01 -4.38 -9.80
CA SER A 50 0.50 -3.45 -10.82
C SER A 50 0.84 -4.14 -12.15
N ILE A 51 1.34 -5.37 -12.12
CA ILE A 51 1.72 -6.11 -13.35
C ILE A 51 0.62 -7.04 -13.86
N GLN A 52 -0.55 -7.05 -13.22
CA GLN A 52 -1.64 -7.99 -13.52
C GLN A 52 -2.16 -7.83 -14.95
N GLU A 53 -2.17 -6.60 -15.47
CA GLU A 53 -2.59 -6.30 -16.85
C GLU A 53 -1.73 -7.03 -17.89
N TYR A 54 -0.43 -7.17 -17.65
CA TYR A 54 0.49 -7.85 -18.57
C TYR A 54 0.54 -9.36 -18.37
N ARG A 55 -0.03 -9.89 -17.27
CA ARG A 55 0.11 -11.31 -16.89
C ARG A 55 -0.31 -12.28 -17.99
N GLY A 56 -1.32 -11.94 -18.79
CA GLY A 56 -1.81 -12.78 -19.88
C GLY A 56 -0.84 -12.89 -21.06
N ASN A 57 0.00 -11.87 -21.26
CA ASN A 57 0.85 -11.75 -22.45
C ASN A 57 2.36 -11.70 -22.11
N MET A 58 2.72 -11.73 -20.83
CA MET A 58 4.09 -11.61 -20.33
C MET A 58 4.62 -12.96 -19.82
N THR A 59 5.78 -13.37 -20.31
CA THR A 59 6.50 -14.55 -19.79
C THR A 59 7.77 -14.12 -19.07
N ILE A 60 7.90 -14.47 -17.78
CA ILE A 60 9.10 -14.15 -16.99
C ILE A 60 10.12 -15.30 -17.11
N ILE A 61 11.29 -15.00 -17.66
CA ILE A 61 12.38 -15.94 -17.90
C ILE A 61 13.57 -15.55 -17.01
N HIS A 62 13.98 -16.48 -16.16
CA HIS A 62 15.19 -16.30 -15.35
C HIS A 62 16.45 -16.70 -16.16
N LYS A 63 17.46 -15.81 -16.21
CA LYS A 63 18.80 -16.09 -16.76
C LYS A 63 19.88 -15.73 -15.75
N SER A 64 20.84 -16.62 -15.54
CA SER A 64 21.94 -16.39 -14.59
C SER A 64 22.78 -15.15 -14.96
N GLY A 65 23.12 -14.34 -13.95
CA GLY A 65 23.71 -12.99 -14.10
C GLY A 65 24.99 -12.87 -14.94
N ASN A 66 25.73 -13.96 -15.17
CA ASN A 66 26.95 -13.94 -16.00
C ASN A 66 26.70 -13.53 -17.47
N ILE A 67 25.43 -13.58 -17.91
CA ILE A 67 24.96 -13.25 -19.27
C ILE A 67 24.23 -11.88 -19.30
N HIS A 68 24.07 -11.20 -18.16
CA HIS A 68 23.29 -9.95 -17.99
C HIS A 68 24.18 -8.70 -17.83
N LYS A 69 25.37 -8.70 -18.43
CA LYS A 69 26.37 -7.63 -18.26
C LYS A 69 25.90 -6.24 -18.71
N ASN A 70 24.97 -6.17 -19.66
CA ASN A 70 24.37 -4.92 -20.13
C ASN A 70 23.45 -4.29 -19.07
N ALA A 71 22.50 -5.06 -18.52
CA ALA A 71 21.57 -4.59 -17.50
C ALA A 71 22.26 -4.34 -16.15
N ASP A 72 23.16 -5.24 -15.74
CA ASP A 72 23.95 -5.12 -14.51
C ASP A 72 24.95 -3.95 -14.58
N GLY A 73 25.48 -3.65 -15.77
CA GLY A 73 26.31 -2.48 -16.00
C GLY A 73 25.55 -1.17 -15.77
N LEU A 74 24.32 -1.06 -16.30
CA LEU A 74 23.50 0.15 -16.14
C LEU A 74 23.00 0.34 -14.70
N SER A 75 22.67 -0.74 -13.98
CA SER A 75 22.21 -0.65 -12.59
C SER A 75 23.31 -0.22 -11.61
N ARG A 76 24.56 -0.59 -11.88
CA ARG A 76 25.73 -0.25 -11.04
C ARG A 76 26.29 1.15 -11.29
N TRP A 77 25.99 1.75 -12.44
CA TRP A 77 26.48 3.07 -12.85
C TRP A 77 25.31 4.03 -13.11
N ALA A 78 24.36 4.10 -12.18
CA ALA A 78 23.25 5.03 -12.29
C ALA A 78 23.76 6.49 -12.24
N VAL A 79 23.45 7.27 -13.28
CA VAL A 79 23.71 8.72 -13.32
C VAL A 79 22.71 9.42 -12.41
N ALA A 80 23.12 10.51 -11.76
CA ALA A 80 22.25 11.30 -10.91
C ALA A 80 20.98 11.76 -11.66
N ASN A 81 19.84 11.73 -10.98
CA ASN A 81 18.57 12.25 -11.49
C ASN A 81 18.54 13.79 -11.38
N ILE A 82 19.36 14.47 -12.18
CA ILE A 82 19.47 15.94 -12.28
C ILE A 82 18.87 16.45 -13.60
N PRO A 83 18.38 17.70 -13.69
CA PRO A 83 17.74 18.24 -14.89
C PRO A 83 18.57 18.20 -16.18
N ASP A 84 19.90 18.11 -16.04
CA ASP A 84 20.85 17.99 -17.16
C ASP A 84 20.93 16.56 -17.75
N ASN A 85 20.37 15.57 -17.06
CA ASN A 85 20.27 14.19 -17.54
C ASN A 85 19.11 14.08 -18.55
N PRO A 86 19.33 13.59 -19.79
CA PRO A 86 18.26 13.41 -20.77
C PRO A 86 17.18 12.39 -20.32
N ALA A 87 17.49 11.55 -19.34
CA ALA A 87 16.55 10.64 -18.69
C ALA A 87 16.02 11.18 -17.34
N TRP A 88 16.13 12.48 -17.10
CA TRP A 88 15.62 13.11 -15.88
C TRP A 88 14.11 12.88 -15.76
N VAL A 89 13.69 12.46 -14.57
CA VAL A 89 12.28 12.35 -14.21
C VAL A 89 12.07 13.20 -12.96
N PRO A 90 11.10 14.13 -12.95
CA PRO A 90 10.71 14.81 -11.72
C PRO A 90 10.46 13.76 -10.65
N GLN A 91 11.03 13.96 -9.46
CA GLN A 91 10.67 13.12 -8.32
C GLN A 91 9.26 13.51 -7.91
N GLU A 92 8.27 12.77 -8.40
CA GLU A 92 6.92 12.82 -7.83
C GLU A 92 7.03 12.22 -6.43
N GLU A 93 6.66 13.00 -5.41
CA GLU A 93 6.33 12.44 -4.10
C GLU A 93 5.14 11.49 -4.31
N HIS A 94 5.44 10.22 -4.59
CA HIS A 94 4.42 9.19 -4.57
C HIS A 94 3.95 9.07 -3.13
N HIS A 95 2.90 9.82 -2.78
CA HIS A 95 2.06 9.51 -1.64
C HIS A 95 1.68 8.04 -1.82
N ILE A 96 2.03 7.20 -0.86
CA ILE A 96 1.69 5.79 -0.92
C ILE A 96 0.17 5.73 -0.83
N GLU A 97 -0.51 5.74 -1.97
CA GLU A 97 -1.93 5.42 -2.01
C GLU A 97 -2.02 3.93 -1.64
N GLY A 98 -2.32 3.71 -0.36
CA GLY A 98 -3.02 2.50 0.04
C GLY A 98 -4.31 2.40 -0.77
N ILE A 99 -5.04 1.30 -0.61
CA ILE A 99 -6.45 1.29 -1.02
C ILE A 99 -7.13 2.38 -0.18
N CYS A 100 -7.19 3.59 -0.71
CA CYS A 100 -7.95 4.68 -0.18
C CYS A 100 -9.36 4.37 -0.64
N VAL A 101 -10.21 3.95 0.29
CA VAL A 101 -11.65 3.98 0.06
C VAL A 101 -12.01 5.46 -0.01
N THR A 102 -11.91 6.04 -1.21
CA THR A 102 -12.02 7.48 -1.45
C THR A 102 -13.42 8.03 -1.24
N ASP A 103 -14.39 7.17 -0.94
CA ASP A 103 -15.78 7.58 -0.69
C ASP A 103 -16.18 7.53 0.80
N ILE A 104 -15.22 7.34 1.71
CA ILE A 104 -15.48 7.56 3.14
C ILE A 104 -15.27 9.04 3.44
N GLY A 105 -16.37 9.78 3.62
CA GLY A 105 -16.33 11.22 3.90
C GLY A 105 -15.48 11.58 5.13
N THR A 106 -14.81 12.73 5.11
CA THR A 106 -13.95 13.23 6.20
C THR A 106 -14.68 13.26 7.55
N GLU A 107 -16.00 13.45 7.52
CA GLU A 107 -16.87 13.44 8.70
C GLU A 107 -16.87 12.09 9.43
N PHE A 108 -16.82 10.98 8.71
CA PHE A 108 -16.69 9.65 9.29
C PHE A 108 -15.36 9.49 10.04
N PHE A 109 -14.24 9.91 9.41
CA PHE A 109 -12.92 9.87 10.04
C PHE A 109 -12.86 10.75 11.30
N ASN A 110 -13.55 11.89 11.30
CA ASN A 110 -13.66 12.76 12.47
C ASN A 110 -14.46 12.07 13.59
N GLN A 111 -15.58 11.41 13.29
CA GLN A 111 -16.34 10.64 14.29
C GLN A 111 -15.50 9.52 14.92
N VAL A 112 -14.70 8.80 14.13
CA VAL A 112 -13.79 7.78 14.66
C VAL A 112 -12.76 8.41 15.60
N LYS A 113 -12.16 9.55 15.23
CA LYS A 113 -11.21 10.27 16.10
C LYS A 113 -11.85 10.76 17.39
N GLU A 114 -13.08 11.27 17.32
CA GLU A 114 -13.84 11.70 18.49
C GLU A 114 -14.17 10.54 19.43
N SER A 115 -14.43 9.35 18.88
CA SER A 115 -14.71 8.15 19.68
C SER A 115 -13.54 7.74 20.59
N PHE A 116 -12.30 8.12 20.25
CA PHE A 116 -11.13 7.84 21.10
C PHE A 116 -11.16 8.60 22.43
N ASN A 117 -11.95 9.67 22.55
CA ASN A 117 -12.11 10.38 23.81
C ASN A 117 -13.02 9.66 24.80
N ILE A 118 -13.74 8.62 24.35
CA ILE A 118 -14.68 7.86 25.20
C ILE A 118 -13.91 6.88 26.09
N ASP A 119 -12.89 6.21 25.53
CA ASP A 119 -12.08 5.24 26.27
C ASP A 119 -10.71 5.81 26.64
N LYS A 120 -10.39 5.69 27.93
CA LYS A 120 -9.14 6.20 28.52
C LYS A 120 -7.90 5.65 27.83
N ASN A 121 -7.84 4.36 27.50
CA ASN A 121 -6.67 3.76 26.88
C ASN A 121 -6.50 4.24 25.45
N PHE A 122 -7.59 4.35 24.68
CA PHE A 122 -7.58 4.91 23.34
C PHE A 122 -7.06 6.34 23.32
N HIS A 123 -7.58 7.20 24.20
CA HIS A 123 -7.15 8.58 24.34
C HIS A 123 -5.65 8.69 24.68
N ILE A 124 -5.20 7.94 25.69
CA ILE A 124 -3.80 7.95 26.13
C ILE A 124 -2.87 7.41 25.03
N SER A 125 -3.24 6.31 24.37
CA SER A 125 -2.45 5.72 23.28
C SER A 125 -2.35 6.66 22.08
N SER A 126 -3.44 7.34 21.71
CA SER A 126 -3.41 8.36 20.65
C SER A 126 -2.45 9.49 21.02
N GLN A 127 -2.55 10.03 22.23
CA GLN A 127 -1.65 11.10 22.70
C GLN A 127 -0.19 10.67 22.76
N LEU A 128 0.10 9.45 23.20
CA LEU A 128 1.45 8.91 23.26
C LEU A 128 2.09 8.76 21.88
N LEU A 129 1.30 8.41 20.85
CA LEU A 129 1.79 8.23 19.49
C LEU A 129 1.86 9.53 18.68
N MET A 130 1.19 10.59 19.12
CA MET A 130 1.33 11.94 18.56
C MET A 130 2.59 12.67 19.07
N LYS A 131 3.22 12.18 20.15
CA LYS A 131 4.46 12.75 20.67
C LYS A 131 5.66 12.07 20.02
N ASP A 132 6.66 12.86 19.65
CA ASP A 132 7.94 12.35 19.11
C ASP A 132 8.87 11.74 20.19
N TYR A 133 8.39 11.60 21.42
CA TYR A 133 9.16 11.09 22.55
C TYR A 133 8.30 10.20 23.46
N LYS A 134 8.95 9.25 24.14
CA LYS A 134 8.28 8.39 25.12
C LYS A 134 7.93 9.20 26.36
N ASP A 135 6.67 9.15 26.79
CA ASP A 135 6.18 9.80 28.01
C ASP A 135 5.78 8.74 29.06
N PRO A 136 6.68 8.40 30.00
CA PRO A 136 6.43 7.37 31.01
C PRO A 136 5.28 7.72 31.97
N SER A 137 4.99 9.02 32.15
CA SER A 137 3.93 9.49 33.03
C SER A 137 2.54 9.26 32.44
N LEU A 138 2.43 9.25 31.12
CA LEU A 138 1.23 8.91 30.38
C LEU A 138 1.11 7.41 30.15
N SER A 139 2.20 6.72 29.78
CA SER A 139 2.16 5.26 29.55
C SER A 139 1.87 4.45 30.81
N SER A 140 2.25 4.95 31.98
CA SER A 140 1.90 4.33 33.28
C SER A 140 0.40 4.40 33.62
N LYS A 141 -0.36 5.26 32.93
CA LYS A 141 -1.81 5.35 33.10
C LYS A 141 -2.58 4.36 32.21
N LEU A 142 -1.92 3.70 31.26
CA LEU A 142 -2.53 2.64 30.47
C LEU A 142 -2.80 1.40 31.32
N ASP A 143 -3.87 0.70 31.00
CA ASP A 143 -4.15 -0.60 31.61
C ASP A 143 -3.10 -1.64 31.20
N GLU A 144 -2.90 -2.68 32.01
CA GLU A 144 -1.74 -3.58 31.90
C GLU A 144 -1.57 -4.21 30.51
N ALA A 145 -2.67 -4.64 29.88
CA ALA A 145 -2.66 -5.20 28.54
C ALA A 145 -2.25 -4.18 27.46
N TRP A 146 -2.72 -2.93 27.57
CA TRP A 146 -2.41 -1.84 26.65
C TRP A 146 -0.99 -1.34 26.85
N LYS A 147 -0.55 -1.19 28.10
CA LYS A 147 0.83 -0.81 28.41
C LYS A 147 1.82 -1.81 27.82
N LYS A 148 1.57 -3.11 28.00
CA LYS A 148 2.40 -4.17 27.41
C LYS A 148 2.44 -4.08 25.89
N ALA A 149 1.30 -3.91 25.23
CA ALA A 149 1.25 -3.78 23.77
C ALA A 149 1.96 -2.50 23.26
N TYR A 150 1.88 -1.40 24.02
CA TYR A 150 2.59 -0.16 23.73
C TYR A 150 4.11 -0.32 23.86
N ASP A 151 4.58 -0.92 24.97
CA ASP A 151 6.01 -1.17 25.20
C ASP A 151 6.60 -2.12 24.14
N GLU A 152 5.80 -3.05 23.63
CA GLU A 152 6.14 -3.96 22.52
C GLU A 152 6.04 -3.29 21.13
N GLY A 153 5.68 -2.00 21.04
CA GLY A 153 5.60 -1.26 19.78
C GLY A 153 4.47 -1.70 18.86
N ARG A 154 3.36 -2.22 19.41
CA ARG A 154 2.27 -2.77 18.60
C ARG A 154 1.24 -1.75 18.16
N PHE A 155 1.22 -0.55 18.73
CA PHE A 155 0.28 0.49 18.31
C PHE A 155 0.90 1.43 17.29
N HIS A 156 0.12 1.80 16.29
CA HIS A 156 0.50 2.73 15.23
C HIS A 156 -0.62 3.73 15.01
N LEU A 157 -0.25 4.99 14.79
CA LEU A 157 -1.18 6.04 14.43
C LEU A 157 -1.00 6.36 12.95
N LEU A 158 -2.02 6.14 12.13
CA LEU A 158 -2.02 6.38 10.69
C LEU A 158 -3.17 7.34 10.37
N ASP A 159 -2.85 8.53 9.88
CA ASP A 159 -3.82 9.60 9.56
C ASP A 159 -4.77 9.95 10.73
N GLY A 160 -4.28 9.77 11.95
CA GLY A 160 -5.02 9.96 13.20
C GLY A 160 -5.95 8.81 13.59
N ILE A 161 -5.89 7.66 12.92
CA ILE A 161 -6.54 6.41 13.34
C ILE A 161 -5.55 5.57 14.14
N LEU A 162 -5.97 5.16 15.35
CA LEU A 162 -5.22 4.23 16.18
C LEU A 162 -5.38 2.80 15.66
N SER A 163 -4.27 2.11 15.47
CA SER A 163 -4.24 0.76 14.96
C SER A 163 -3.34 -0.16 15.81
N HIS A 164 -3.70 -1.44 15.90
CA HIS A 164 -2.96 -2.44 16.65
C HIS A 164 -2.47 -3.56 15.74
N GLY A 165 -1.16 -3.77 15.75
CA GLY A 165 -0.47 -4.85 15.06
C GLY A 165 -0.49 -6.13 15.88
N THR A 166 -1.04 -7.20 15.33
CA THR A 166 -0.89 -8.56 15.91
C THR A 166 0.35 -9.26 15.35
N LYS A 167 0.79 -10.35 16.00
CA LYS A 167 1.99 -11.13 15.63
C LYS A 167 2.05 -11.55 14.14
N HIS A 168 0.90 -11.56 13.45
CA HIS A 168 0.76 -11.92 12.05
C HIS A 168 0.42 -10.70 11.18
N THR A 169 1.25 -9.65 11.17
CA THR A 169 1.18 -8.50 10.21
C THR A 169 -0.18 -7.81 10.00
N CYS A 170 -1.20 -8.15 10.80
CA CYS A 170 -2.56 -7.66 10.67
C CYS A 170 -2.68 -6.42 11.54
N VAL A 171 -2.90 -5.29 10.87
CA VAL A 171 -3.14 -3.99 11.48
C VAL A 171 -4.65 -3.84 11.58
N MET A 172 -5.19 -3.92 12.80
CA MET A 172 -6.60 -3.66 13.04
C MET A 172 -6.79 -2.21 13.46
N ALA A 173 -7.62 -1.46 12.73
CA ALA A 173 -8.11 -0.18 13.20
C ALA A 173 -8.91 -0.42 14.48
N LEU A 174 -8.46 0.15 15.58
CA LEU A 174 -9.19 0.07 16.83
C LEU A 174 -10.27 1.14 16.78
N THR A 175 -11.53 0.71 16.86
CA THR A 175 -12.69 1.61 16.82
C THR A 175 -13.72 1.12 17.83
N ASP A 176 -14.64 1.99 18.24
CA ASP A 176 -15.71 1.61 19.14
C ASP A 176 -16.61 0.53 18.52
N ARG A 177 -17.13 -0.37 19.36
CA ARG A 177 -17.93 -1.50 18.90
C ARG A 177 -19.23 -1.06 18.20
N ALA A 178 -19.77 0.10 18.55
CA ALA A 178 -20.92 0.68 17.86
C ALA A 178 -20.58 1.15 16.44
N LEU A 179 -19.35 1.62 16.22
CA LEU A 179 -18.85 2.08 14.92
C LEU A 179 -18.45 0.93 13.99
N ILE A 180 -18.14 -0.26 14.52
CA ILE A 180 -17.77 -1.43 13.70
C ILE A 180 -18.87 -1.77 12.69
N ASN A 181 -20.13 -1.79 13.12
CA ASN A 181 -21.23 -2.11 12.22
C ASN A 181 -21.42 -1.03 11.16
N THR A 182 -21.25 0.24 11.51
CA THR A 182 -21.28 1.36 10.57
C THR A 182 -20.13 1.29 9.57
N ILE A 183 -18.92 0.93 10.01
CA ILE A 183 -17.76 0.73 9.13
C ILE A 183 -17.99 -0.43 8.17
N LEU A 184 -18.47 -1.57 8.68
CA LEU A 184 -18.74 -2.73 7.85
C LEU A 184 -19.84 -2.41 6.83
N HIS A 185 -20.88 -1.68 7.25
CA HIS A 185 -21.94 -1.23 6.35
C HIS A 185 -21.40 -0.24 5.30
N GLU A 186 -20.65 0.80 5.67
CA GLU A 186 -20.09 1.76 4.71
C GLU A 186 -19.03 1.15 3.79
N CYS A 187 -18.35 0.08 4.20
CA CYS A 187 -17.36 -0.60 3.36
C CYS A 187 -17.94 -1.71 2.46
N HIS A 188 -19.17 -2.18 2.72
CA HIS A 188 -19.76 -3.33 2.00
C HIS A 188 -21.18 -3.09 1.48
N ASP A 189 -22.01 -2.37 2.24
CA ASP A 189 -23.46 -2.27 2.00
C ASP A 189 -23.90 -0.85 1.57
N SER A 190 -23.03 0.15 1.71
CA SER A 190 -23.31 1.51 1.22
C SER A 190 -23.31 1.56 -0.30
N VAL A 191 -24.25 2.30 -0.88
CA VAL A 191 -24.36 2.47 -2.34
C VAL A 191 -23.11 3.14 -2.92
N ALA A 192 -22.37 3.90 -2.11
CA ALA A 192 -21.09 4.49 -2.47
C ALA A 192 -19.91 3.50 -2.37
N ALA A 193 -20.10 2.33 -1.73
CA ALA A 193 -19.04 1.37 -1.48
C ALA A 193 -18.72 0.46 -2.67
N GLU A 194 -19.64 0.30 -3.63
CA GLU A 194 -19.39 -0.56 -4.80
C GLU A 194 -20.33 -0.25 -5.97
N HIS A 195 -19.82 0.44 -6.99
CA HIS A 195 -19.76 -0.15 -8.33
C HIS A 195 -18.92 0.71 -9.29
N LEU A 196 -17.82 0.12 -9.76
CA LEU A 196 -17.01 0.44 -10.95
C LEU A 196 -17.83 0.46 -12.27
N SER A 197 -19.12 0.79 -12.21
CA SER A 197 -20.08 0.70 -13.31
C SER A 197 -20.70 2.04 -13.68
N ASP A 198 -20.66 3.07 -12.84
CA ASP A 198 -21.29 4.35 -13.21
C ASP A 198 -20.54 5.06 -14.34
N ASP A 199 -19.21 5.10 -14.32
CA ASP A 199 -18.43 5.65 -15.43
C ASP A 199 -18.57 4.81 -16.71
N ARG A 200 -18.62 3.47 -16.60
CA ARG A 200 -18.89 2.58 -17.76
C ARG A 200 -20.31 2.69 -18.30
N THR A 201 -21.28 3.07 -17.46
CA THR A 201 -22.68 3.24 -17.87
C THR A 201 -22.88 4.60 -18.52
N LEU A 202 -22.23 5.66 -18.01
CA LEU A 202 -22.23 6.99 -18.61
C LEU A 202 -21.52 7.02 -19.98
N GLU A 203 -20.43 6.28 -20.16
CA GLU A 203 -19.78 6.16 -21.48
C GLU A 203 -20.65 5.43 -22.51
N ARG A 204 -21.40 4.39 -22.09
CA ARG A 204 -22.35 3.67 -22.98
C ARG A 204 -23.55 4.53 -23.39
N VAL A 205 -24.01 5.42 -22.53
CA VAL A 205 -25.13 6.34 -22.84
C VAL A 205 -24.67 7.50 -23.74
N LYS A 206 -23.40 7.91 -23.68
CA LYS A 206 -22.85 8.93 -24.60
C LYS A 206 -22.56 8.41 -26.01
N THR A 207 -22.52 7.09 -26.20
CA THR A 207 -22.26 6.44 -27.50
C THR A 207 -23.50 5.75 -28.10
N SER A 208 -24.69 5.99 -27.53
CA SER A 208 -25.99 5.55 -28.07
C SER A 208 -26.79 6.69 -28.69
#